data_AF-A0A9P5Z2V5-F1
#
_entry.id   AF-A0A9P5Z2V5-F1
#
_cell.length_a   1.000
_cell.length_b   1.000
_cell.length_c   1.000
_cell.angle_alpha   90.00
_cell.angle_beta   90.00
_cell.angle_gamma   90.00
#
_symmetry.space_group_name_H-M   'P 1'
#
loop_
_entity.id
_entity.type
_entity.pdbx_description
1 polymer ?
#
loop_
_entity_poly.entity_id
_entity_poly.type
_entity_poly.pdbx_seq_one_letter_code
_entity_poly.pdbx_strand_id
1 'polypeptide(L)'
;MPSTTDKLPLLYIPDNAEEPIREVELRSGPHFGIDMREYLGCPIEEAETIYSEDLLTRFRGQENGIPVDKPFDVYHAYLDEKADATRPANARADTLLYRHGVHGPVLVSRTTCVNTASGKTAPVEFHRVTEQGLKALDFKNAVESFNKEKEMCK
;
A
#
# COMPACT_ATOMS: atom_id res chain seq x y z
N MET A 1 -3.73 -2.42 25.74
CA MET A 1 -2.96 -1.16 25.71
C MET A 1 -3.05 -0.63 24.29
N PRO A 2 -3.55 0.58 24.02
CA PRO A 2 -3.49 1.13 22.67
C PRO A 2 -2.05 1.52 22.37
N SER A 3 -1.45 0.89 21.37
CA SER A 3 -0.14 1.24 20.84
C SER A 3 -0.22 2.63 20.22
N THR A 4 0.38 3.62 20.89
CA THR A 4 0.60 4.98 20.41
C THR A 4 1.72 5.00 19.38
N THR A 5 1.47 4.45 18.19
CA THR A 5 2.33 4.76 17.05
C THR A 5 1.58 5.79 16.23
N ASP A 6 1.68 7.05 16.65
CA ASP A 6 1.15 8.22 15.91
C ASP A 6 1.89 8.44 14.57
N LYS A 7 2.80 7.54 14.20
CA LYS A 7 3.66 7.63 13.03
C LYS A 7 3.48 6.43 12.14
N LEU A 8 3.16 6.69 10.88
CA LEU A 8 3.12 5.71 9.82
C LEU A 8 4.45 5.77 9.04
N PRO A 9 5.31 4.75 9.14
CA PRO A 9 6.44 4.60 8.24
C PRO A 9 5.94 4.32 6.81
N LEU A 10 6.47 5.07 5.87
CA LEU A 10 6.15 4.97 4.45
C LEU A 10 7.43 4.94 3.63
N LEU A 11 7.39 4.24 2.50
CA LEU A 11 8.43 4.34 1.48
C LEU A 11 7.99 5.33 0.40
N TYR A 12 8.74 6.42 0.23
CA TYR A 12 8.53 7.39 -0.85
C TYR A 12 9.33 6.98 -2.09
N ILE A 13 8.61 6.75 -3.19
CA ILE A 13 9.17 6.46 -4.51
C ILE A 13 8.94 7.70 -5.38
N PRO A 14 9.96 8.55 -5.62
CA PRO A 14 9.83 9.71 -6.51
C PRO A 14 9.54 9.28 -7.95
N ASP A 15 8.89 10.16 -8.72
CA ASP A 15 8.75 10.03 -10.19
C ASP A 15 10.03 10.39 -10.94
N ASN A 16 10.85 11.26 -10.38
CA ASN A 16 12.20 11.52 -10.88
C ASN A 16 13.13 10.34 -10.55
N ALA A 17 13.65 9.69 -11.59
CA ALA A 17 14.57 8.55 -11.46
C ALA A 17 15.92 8.93 -10.83
N GLU A 18 16.33 10.19 -10.92
CA GLU A 18 17.58 10.70 -10.31
C GLU A 18 17.45 10.89 -8.79
N GLU A 19 16.23 11.07 -8.30
CA GLU A 19 15.97 11.19 -6.86
C GLU A 19 15.97 9.81 -6.19
N PRO A 20 16.63 9.66 -5.03
CA PRO A 20 16.66 8.39 -4.32
C PRO A 20 15.29 8.08 -3.69
N ILE A 21 14.96 6.79 -3.65
CA ILE A 21 13.89 6.28 -2.78
C ILE A 21 14.27 6.54 -1.33
N ARG A 22 13.31 6.99 -0.51
CA ARG A 22 13.56 7.32 0.90
C ARG A 22 12.43 6.87 1.80
N GLU A 23 12.77 6.54 3.03
CA GLU A 23 11.79 6.33 4.09
C GLU A 23 11.30 7.69 4.59
N VAL A 24 10.00 7.79 4.81
CA VAL A 24 9.36 8.97 5.43
C VAL A 24 8.44 8.50 6.55
N GLU A 25 8.28 9.31 7.59
CA GLU A 25 7.34 9.04 8.68
C GLU A 25 6.28 10.14 8.68
N LEU A 26 5.02 9.77 8.46
CA LEU A 26 3.90 10.71 8.52
C LEU A 26 3.10 10.50 9.79
N ARG A 27 2.47 11.56 10.31
CA ARG A 27 1.63 11.41 11.49
C ARG A 27 0.27 10.81 11.11
N SER A 28 -0.10 9.70 11.73
CA SER A 28 -1.47 9.20 11.63
C SER A 28 -2.41 10.15 12.36
N GLY A 29 -3.54 10.50 11.74
CA GLY A 29 -4.54 11.38 12.37
C GLY A 29 -5.28 12.26 11.37
N PRO A 30 -6.00 13.30 11.84
CA PRO A 30 -6.84 14.16 11.01
C PRO A 30 -6.10 14.87 9.86
N HIS A 31 -4.79 15.09 10.02
CA HIS A 31 -3.94 15.75 9.02
C HIS A 31 -3.21 14.78 8.09
N PHE A 32 -3.35 13.46 8.29
CA PHE A 32 -2.61 12.46 7.50
C PHE A 32 -2.82 12.64 5.98
N GLY A 33 -4.05 12.93 5.56
CA GLY A 33 -4.36 13.20 4.16
C GLY A 33 -3.72 14.49 3.62
N ILE A 34 -3.53 15.51 4.45
CA ILE A 34 -2.85 16.76 4.07
C ILE A 34 -1.36 16.50 3.93
N ASP A 35 -0.75 15.88 4.93
CA ASP A 35 0.69 15.59 4.94
C ASP A 35 1.08 14.73 3.73
N MET A 36 0.31 13.68 3.41
CA MET A 36 0.60 12.86 2.23
C MET A 36 0.50 13.67 0.92
N ARG A 37 -0.49 14.59 0.81
CA ARG A 37 -0.66 15.44 -0.38
C ARG A 37 0.52 16.38 -0.58
N GLU A 38 1.08 16.91 0.50
CA GLU A 38 2.30 17.74 0.43
C GLU A 38 3.48 16.93 -0.09
N TYR A 39 3.66 15.69 0.38
CA TYR A 39 4.74 14.82 -0.09
C TYR A 39 4.59 14.40 -1.55
N LEU A 40 3.37 14.09 -1.98
CA LEU A 40 3.11 13.68 -3.35
C LEU A 40 2.93 14.86 -4.31
N GLY A 41 2.79 16.09 -3.80
CA GLY A 41 2.54 17.30 -4.57
C GLY A 41 1.25 17.27 -5.40
N CYS A 42 0.28 16.44 -5.02
CA CYS A 42 -0.97 16.20 -5.76
C CYS A 42 -2.18 16.10 -4.82
N PRO A 43 -3.41 16.28 -5.34
CA PRO A 43 -4.59 15.82 -4.63
C PRO A 43 -4.54 14.29 -4.55
N ILE A 44 -4.43 13.74 -3.36
CA ILE A 44 -4.64 12.30 -3.14
C ILE A 44 -6.12 12.05 -3.24
N GLU A 45 -6.49 11.25 -4.22
CA GLU A 45 -7.86 10.84 -4.48
C GLU A 45 -8.13 9.43 -3.93
N GLU A 46 -7.15 8.52 -3.98
CA GLU A 46 -7.34 7.12 -3.53
C GLU A 46 -6.07 6.48 -2.95
N ALA A 47 -6.27 5.50 -2.07
CA ALA A 47 -5.22 4.59 -1.60
C ALA A 47 -5.50 3.22 -2.21
N GLU A 48 -4.58 2.71 -3.01
CA GLU A 48 -4.78 1.44 -3.67
C GLU A 48 -4.14 0.27 -2.92
N THR A 49 -4.89 -0.82 -2.77
CA THR A 49 -4.37 -2.09 -2.25
C THR A 49 -3.51 -2.80 -3.27
N ILE A 50 -2.20 -2.82 -3.00
CA ILE A 50 -1.20 -3.56 -3.78
C ILE A 50 -1.21 -5.04 -3.38
N TYR A 51 -1.42 -5.32 -2.09
CA TYR A 51 -1.52 -6.67 -1.57
C TYR A 51 -2.37 -6.68 -0.29
N SER A 52 -3.19 -7.71 -0.11
CA SER A 52 -3.88 -7.98 1.14
C SER A 52 -4.09 -9.48 1.28
N GLU A 53 -3.58 -10.06 2.37
CA GLU A 53 -3.79 -11.48 2.69
C GLU A 53 -5.28 -11.81 2.85
N ASP A 54 -6.06 -10.90 3.44
CA ASP A 54 -7.51 -11.07 3.61
C ASP A 54 -8.25 -11.08 2.27
N LEU A 55 -7.96 -10.12 1.38
CA LEU A 55 -8.58 -10.08 0.06
C LEU A 55 -8.13 -11.26 -0.81
N LEU A 56 -6.84 -11.63 -0.77
CA LEU A 56 -6.34 -12.83 -1.47
C LEU A 56 -7.10 -14.09 -1.03
N THR A 57 -7.33 -14.21 0.27
CA THR A 57 -8.06 -15.34 0.85
C THR A 57 -9.51 -15.38 0.35
N ARG A 58 -10.16 -14.22 0.25
CA ARG A 58 -11.51 -14.10 -0.33
C ARG A 58 -11.54 -14.43 -1.82
N PHE A 59 -10.58 -13.95 -2.61
CA PHE A 59 -10.50 -14.27 -4.04
C PHE A 59 -10.33 -15.78 -4.29
N ARG A 60 -9.66 -16.48 -3.36
CA ARG A 60 -9.53 -17.95 -3.39
C ARG A 60 -10.78 -18.71 -2.90
N GLY A 61 -11.91 -18.03 -2.73
CA GLY A 61 -13.20 -18.65 -2.40
C GLY A 61 -13.49 -18.82 -0.91
N GLN A 62 -12.64 -18.29 -0.02
CA GLN A 62 -12.97 -18.22 1.40
C GLN A 62 -13.77 -16.93 1.67
N GLU A 63 -15.09 -16.99 1.54
CA GLU A 63 -16.00 -15.82 1.60
C GLU A 63 -15.75 -14.88 2.79
N ASN A 64 -15.37 -15.44 3.94
CA ASN A 64 -15.15 -14.68 5.17
C ASN A 64 -13.72 -14.14 5.33
N GLY A 65 -12.82 -14.40 4.38
CA GLY A 65 -11.43 -13.97 4.44
C GLY A 65 -10.68 -14.55 5.64
N ILE A 66 -9.78 -13.76 6.21
CA ILE A 66 -9.02 -14.10 7.42
C ILE A 66 -9.95 -14.02 8.64
N PRO A 67 -9.93 -15.01 9.56
CA PRO A 67 -10.80 -15.01 10.73
C PRO A 67 -10.64 -13.77 11.63
N VAL A 68 -11.69 -13.45 12.39
CA VAL A 68 -11.68 -12.39 13.41
C VAL A 68 -10.51 -12.56 14.38
N ASP A 69 -9.88 -11.44 14.74
CA ASP A 69 -8.71 -11.34 15.62
C ASP A 69 -7.45 -12.10 15.12
N LYS A 70 -7.46 -12.63 13.89
CA LYS A 70 -6.24 -13.14 13.25
C LYS A 70 -5.51 -12.00 12.54
N PRO A 71 -4.22 -11.79 12.84
CA PRO A 71 -3.43 -10.76 12.18
C PRO A 71 -3.15 -11.16 10.73
N PHE A 72 -3.14 -10.17 9.85
CA PHE A 72 -2.80 -10.32 8.44
C PHE A 72 -2.20 -9.04 7.88
N ASP A 73 -1.38 -9.15 6.84
CA ASP A 73 -0.69 -8.01 6.25
C ASP A 73 -1.45 -7.39 5.06
N VAL A 74 -1.38 -6.06 4.99
CA VAL A 74 -1.90 -5.23 3.90
C VAL A 74 -0.84 -4.23 3.46
N TYR A 75 -0.67 -4.10 2.15
CA TYR A 75 0.16 -3.08 1.52
C TYR A 75 -0.71 -2.12 0.71
N HIS A 76 -0.55 -0.82 0.98
CA HIS A 76 -1.21 0.24 0.23
C HIS A 76 -0.20 1.13 -0.49
N ALA A 77 -0.57 1.58 -1.69
CA ALA A 77 0.10 2.65 -2.40
C ALA A 77 -0.82 3.89 -2.43
N TYR A 78 -0.27 5.05 -2.05
CA TYR A 78 -0.93 6.34 -2.17
C TYR A 78 -0.31 7.05 -3.37
N LEU A 79 -1.16 7.40 -4.34
CA LEU A 79 -0.78 8.06 -5.58
C LEU A 79 -1.93 8.95 -6.08
N ASP A 80 -1.67 9.72 -7.12
CA ASP A 80 -2.70 10.46 -7.85
C ASP A 80 -3.20 9.60 -9.02
N GLU A 81 -4.46 9.20 -8.99
CA GLU A 81 -5.06 8.35 -10.03
C GLU A 81 -5.19 9.07 -11.38
N LYS A 82 -5.16 10.41 -11.39
CA LYS A 82 -5.21 11.24 -12.61
C LYS A 82 -3.82 11.75 -13.00
N ALA A 83 -2.77 11.17 -12.42
CA ALA A 83 -1.40 11.51 -12.72
C ALA A 83 -1.03 11.16 -14.17
N ASP A 84 -1.69 10.19 -14.80
CA ASP A 84 -1.44 9.80 -16.19
C ASP A 84 -1.57 10.97 -17.18
N ALA A 85 -2.50 11.88 -16.92
CA ALA A 85 -2.72 13.07 -17.75
C ALA A 85 -1.73 14.21 -17.48
N THR A 86 -1.04 14.23 -16.34
CA THR A 86 -0.32 15.41 -15.85
C THR A 86 1.12 15.16 -15.40
N ARG A 87 1.53 13.89 -15.27
CA ARG A 87 2.81 13.49 -14.69
C ARG A 87 3.51 12.42 -15.52
N PRO A 88 4.85 12.39 -15.50
CA PRO A 88 5.59 11.35 -16.18
C PRO A 88 5.30 9.97 -15.58
N ALA A 89 5.43 8.94 -16.43
CA ALA A 89 5.37 7.56 -15.99
C ALA A 89 6.49 7.26 -15.00
N ASN A 90 6.15 6.58 -13.90
CA ASN A 90 7.08 6.19 -12.87
C ASN A 90 7.44 4.70 -13.02
N ALA A 91 8.32 4.41 -13.99
CA ALA A 91 8.74 3.04 -14.29
C ALA A 91 9.36 2.31 -13.07
N ARG A 92 9.96 3.07 -12.14
CA ARG A 92 10.52 2.53 -10.90
C ARG A 92 9.41 2.07 -9.95
N ALA A 93 8.36 2.86 -9.77
CA ALA A 93 7.19 2.44 -8.99
C ALA A 93 6.46 1.27 -9.65
N ASP A 94 6.28 1.30 -10.97
CA ASP A 94 5.69 0.17 -11.73
C ASP A 94 6.42 -1.14 -11.44
N THR A 95 7.75 -1.11 -11.52
CA THR A 95 8.60 -2.28 -11.30
C THR A 95 8.53 -2.78 -9.85
N LEU A 96 8.62 -1.86 -8.87
CA LEU A 96 8.66 -2.22 -7.45
C LEU A 96 7.31 -2.70 -6.92
N LEU A 97 6.21 -2.18 -7.47
CA LEU A 97 4.86 -2.49 -7.02
C LEU A 97 4.19 -3.58 -7.86
N TYR A 98 4.87 -4.07 -8.91
CA TYR A 98 4.32 -5.02 -9.88
C TYR A 98 2.96 -4.56 -10.41
N ARG A 99 2.91 -3.26 -10.72
CA ARG A 99 1.73 -2.54 -11.18
C ARG A 99 2.08 -1.86 -12.50
N HIS A 100 1.14 -1.79 -13.43
CA HIS A 100 1.33 -1.07 -14.68
C HIS A 100 0.63 0.29 -14.62
N GLY A 101 1.26 1.30 -15.23
CA GLY A 101 0.62 2.60 -15.43
C GLY A 101 0.62 3.46 -14.17
N VAL A 102 1.66 3.38 -13.35
CA VAL A 102 1.90 4.31 -12.26
C VAL A 102 2.53 5.58 -12.83
N HIS A 103 1.94 6.72 -12.48
CA HIS A 103 2.43 8.04 -12.84
C HIS A 103 2.63 8.87 -11.57
N GLY A 104 3.64 9.74 -11.58
CA GLY A 104 3.97 10.57 -10.42
C GLY A 104 4.60 9.81 -9.23
N PRO A 105 4.96 10.53 -8.16
CA PRO A 105 5.46 9.95 -6.92
C PRO A 105 4.43 9.05 -6.24
N VAL A 106 4.93 8.10 -5.43
CA VAL A 106 4.12 7.15 -4.68
C VAL A 106 4.61 7.04 -3.24
N LEU A 107 3.68 6.93 -2.29
CA LEU A 107 3.97 6.51 -0.92
C LEU A 107 3.46 5.09 -0.71
N VAL A 108 4.25 4.23 -0.08
CA VAL A 108 3.87 2.82 0.17
C VAL A 108 3.84 2.55 1.66
N SER A 109 2.76 1.96 2.17
CA SER A 109 2.64 1.48 3.55
C SER A 109 2.55 -0.04 3.60
N ARG A 110 2.99 -0.60 4.73
CA ARG A 110 2.68 -1.97 5.15
C ARG A 110 2.09 -1.92 6.55
N THR A 111 0.93 -2.53 6.72
CA THR A 111 0.21 -2.55 7.99
C THR A 111 -0.24 -3.97 8.27
N THR A 112 0.05 -4.46 9.47
CA THR A 112 -0.65 -5.64 9.99
C THR A 112 -1.99 -5.17 10.54
N CYS A 113 -3.04 -5.87 10.15
CA CYS A 113 -4.43 -5.60 10.50
C CYS A 113 -5.07 -6.82 11.16
N VAL A 114 -6.20 -6.61 11.81
CA VAL A 114 -7.12 -7.68 12.24
C VAL A 114 -8.53 -7.37 11.76
N ASN A 115 -9.29 -8.42 11.46
CA ASN A 115 -10.73 -8.28 11.29
C ASN A 115 -11.37 -8.25 12.68
N THR A 116 -12.20 -7.24 12.94
CA THR A 116 -12.90 -7.07 14.21
C THR A 116 -14.24 -7.80 14.19
N ALA A 117 -14.79 -8.11 15.36
CA ALA A 117 -16.13 -8.69 15.49
C ALA A 117 -17.25 -7.84 14.84
N SER A 118 -16.99 -6.55 14.59
CA SER A 118 -17.91 -5.65 13.87
C SER A 118 -17.89 -5.80 12.35
N GLY A 119 -17.07 -6.70 11.81
CA GLY A 119 -16.88 -6.88 10.36
C GLY A 119 -15.97 -5.82 9.72
N LYS A 120 -15.33 -4.97 10.53
CA LYS A 120 -14.36 -3.95 10.06
C LYS A 120 -12.93 -4.47 10.21
N THR A 121 -12.06 -4.07 9.29
CA THR A 121 -10.61 -4.26 9.42
C THR A 121 -10.00 -3.10 10.21
N ALA A 122 -9.18 -3.41 11.21
CA ALA A 122 -8.49 -2.42 12.05
C ALA A 122 -6.96 -2.62 11.99
N PRO A 123 -6.17 -1.55 11.84
CA PRO A 123 -4.71 -1.65 11.90
C PRO A 123 -4.26 -1.96 13.33
N VAL A 124 -3.26 -2.82 13.47
CA VAL A 124 -2.65 -3.20 14.76
C VAL A 124 -1.19 -2.82 14.86
N GLU A 125 -0.45 -2.87 13.74
CA GLU A 125 0.98 -2.56 13.71
C GLU A 125 1.39 -2.00 12.35
N PHE A 126 2.22 -0.96 12.36
CA PHE A 126 2.77 -0.36 11.15
C PHE A 126 4.21 -0.80 10.95
N HIS A 127 4.54 -1.21 9.74
CA HIS A 127 5.83 -1.78 9.41
C HIS A 127 6.59 -0.91 8.41
N ARG A 128 7.91 -0.85 8.58
CA ARG A 128 8.77 -0.22 7.58
C ARG A 128 8.75 -1.03 6.28
N VAL A 129 8.60 -0.32 5.17
CA VAL A 129 8.75 -0.85 3.81
C VAL A 129 10.10 -0.40 3.30
N THR A 130 10.87 -1.31 2.73
CA THR A 130 12.17 -0.99 2.12
C THR A 130 12.15 -1.35 0.64
N GLU A 131 13.00 -0.69 -0.15
CA GLU A 131 13.16 -1.02 -1.57
C GLU A 131 13.57 -2.50 -1.76
N GLN A 132 14.47 -3.01 -0.90
CA GLN A 132 14.87 -4.41 -0.94
C GLN A 132 13.72 -5.37 -0.64
N GLY A 133 12.84 -5.01 0.30
CA GLY A 133 11.62 -5.77 0.62
C GLY A 133 10.67 -5.86 -0.57
N LEU A 134 10.50 -4.75 -1.32
CA LEU A 134 9.67 -4.74 -2.54
C LEU A 134 10.34 -5.51 -3.70
N LYS A 135 11.66 -5.62 -3.72
CA LYS A 135 12.42 -6.44 -4.68
C LYS A 135 12.48 -7.92 -4.31
N ALA A 136 12.08 -8.30 -3.09
CA ALA A 136 12.17 -9.67 -2.64
C ALA A 136 11.24 -10.59 -3.44
N LEU A 137 11.71 -11.81 -3.73
CA LEU A 137 10.96 -12.80 -4.52
C LEU A 137 9.62 -13.16 -3.86
N ASP A 138 9.58 -13.24 -2.54
CA ASP A 138 8.36 -13.58 -1.80
C ASP A 138 7.29 -12.50 -1.96
N PHE A 139 7.69 -11.22 -1.89
CA PHE A 139 6.77 -10.10 -2.13
C PHE A 139 6.25 -10.10 -3.56
N LYS A 140 7.15 -10.29 -4.54
CA LYS A 140 6.77 -10.44 -5.95
C LYS A 140 5.71 -11.51 -6.15
N ASN A 141 5.99 -12.73 -5.67
CA ASN A 141 5.08 -13.87 -5.82
C ASN A 141 3.73 -13.61 -5.14
N ALA A 142 3.73 -12.93 -4.00
CA ALA A 142 2.53 -12.56 -3.28
C ALA A 142 1.66 -11.57 -4.09
N VAL A 143 2.25 -10.51 -4.65
CA VAL A 143 1.53 -9.51 -5.47
C VAL A 143 1.06 -10.12 -6.79
N GLU A 144 1.88 -10.91 -7.47
CA GLU A 144 1.47 -11.60 -8.71
C GLU A 144 0.31 -12.57 -8.47
N SER A 145 0.36 -13.35 -7.39
CA SER A 145 -0.77 -14.20 -7.01
C SER A 145 -2.01 -13.37 -6.68
N PHE A 146 -1.85 -12.24 -5.98
CA PHE A 146 -2.96 -11.37 -5.64
C PHE A 146 -3.64 -10.79 -6.88
N ASN A 147 -2.86 -10.27 -7.82
CA ASN A 147 -3.38 -9.70 -9.06
C ASN A 147 -4.09 -10.76 -9.91
N LYS A 148 -3.51 -11.96 -10.03
CA LYS A 148 -4.13 -13.07 -10.77
C LYS A 148 -5.50 -13.45 -10.20
N GLU A 149 -5.59 -13.66 -8.88
CA GLU A 149 -6.84 -14.05 -8.24
C GLU A 149 -7.88 -12.90 -8.30
N LYS A 150 -7.43 -11.64 -8.12
CA LYS A 150 -8.27 -10.44 -8.26
C LYS A 150 -8.90 -10.35 -9.65
N GLU A 151 -8.17 -10.66 -10.70
CA GLU A 151 -8.66 -10.65 -12.09
C GLU A 151 -9.67 -11.77 -12.37
N MET A 152 -9.48 -12.95 -11.78
CA MET A 152 -10.39 -14.08 -11.95
C MET A 152 -11.75 -13.88 -11.26
N CYS A 153 -11.83 -12.97 -10.28
CA CYS A 153 -13.05 -12.63 -9.56
C CYS A 153 -13.81 -11.41 -10.13
N LYS A 154 -13.30 -10.76 -11.18
CA LYS A 154 -14.01 -9.69 -11.90
C LYS A 154 -14.99 -10.25 -12.91
#